data_AF-A0A1C5F1W6-F1
#
_entry.id   AF-A0A1C5F1W6-F1
#
_cell.length_a   1.000
_cell.length_b   1.000
_cell.length_c   1.000
_cell.angle_alpha   90.00
_cell.angle_beta   90.00
_cell.angle_gamma   90.00
#
_symmetry.space_group_name_H-M   'P 1'
#
loop_
_entity.id
_entity.type
_entity.pdbx_description
1 polymer ?
#
loop_
_entity_poly.entity_id
_entity_poly.type
_entity_poly.pdbx_seq_one_letter_code
_entity_poly.pdbx_strand_id
1 'polypeptide(L)'
;APLPPPPEPFRFRASVARPGDTLLLCGAGLAEPLRGEPAFAGELAARWARTGAPGLTEYLADIQLRIEGYADDRTAAGVWEE
;
A
#
# COMPACT_ATOMS: atom_id res chain seq x y z
N ALA A 1 25.87 23.95 -21.88
CA ALA A 1 25.77 22.58 -21.34
C ALA A 1 24.89 21.75 -22.29
N PRO A 2 25.12 20.44 -22.44
CA PRO A 2 24.20 19.58 -23.21
C PRO A 2 22.80 19.55 -22.55
N LEU A 3 21.76 19.34 -23.36
CA LEU A 3 20.39 19.22 -22.87
C LEU A 3 20.25 17.91 -22.05
N PRO A 4 19.49 17.93 -20.94
CA PRO A 4 19.19 16.72 -20.20
C PRO A 4 18.43 15.72 -21.09
N PRO A 5 18.60 14.41 -20.87
CA PRO A 5 17.89 13.40 -21.63
C PRO A 5 16.37 13.55 -21.43
N PRO A 6 15.56 13.15 -22.44
CA PRO A 6 14.11 13.16 -22.30
C PRO A 6 13.69 12.28 -21.10
N PRO A 7 12.64 12.67 -20.37
CA PRO A 7 12.14 11.87 -19.26
C PRO A 7 11.67 10.50 -19.76
N GLU A 8 11.87 9.47 -18.94
CA GLU A 8 11.32 8.16 -19.25
C GLU A 8 9.79 8.22 -19.36
N PRO A 9 9.18 7.52 -20.34
CA PRO A 9 7.73 7.42 -20.42
C PRO A 9 7.13 6.83 -19.14
N PHE A 10 5.94 7.31 -18.77
CA PHE A 10 5.18 6.72 -17.67
C PHE A 10 4.86 5.25 -17.98
N ARG A 11 5.17 4.35 -17.04
CA ARG A 11 4.90 2.92 -17.17
C ARG A 11 3.59 2.58 -16.49
N PHE A 12 2.56 2.25 -17.28
CA PHE A 12 1.30 1.75 -16.74
C PHE A 12 1.46 0.33 -16.21
N ARG A 13 0.82 0.06 -15.06
CA ARG A 13 0.61 -1.30 -14.55
C ARG A 13 -0.87 -1.49 -14.28
N ALA A 14 -1.54 -2.27 -15.12
CA ALA A 14 -2.95 -2.59 -14.94
C ALA A 14 -3.10 -3.75 -13.94
N SER A 15 -4.08 -3.64 -13.04
CA SER A 15 -4.55 -4.73 -12.18
C SER A 15 -6.07 -4.68 -12.19
N VAL A 16 -6.69 -5.84 -12.39
CA VAL A 16 -8.15 -5.99 -12.38
C VAL A 16 -8.51 -6.72 -11.10
N ALA A 17 -9.17 -6.01 -10.19
CA ALA A 17 -9.56 -6.53 -8.89
C ALA A 17 -10.90 -7.27 -8.97
N ARG A 18 -11.14 -8.16 -8.01
CA ARG A 18 -12.38 -8.93 -7.80
C ARG A 18 -13.14 -8.36 -6.60
N PRO A 19 -14.45 -8.63 -6.46
CA PRO A 19 -15.19 -8.28 -5.25
C PRO A 19 -14.46 -8.75 -3.98
N GLY A 20 -14.22 -7.83 -3.05
CA GLY A 20 -13.47 -8.07 -1.82
C GLY A 20 -11.95 -7.86 -1.93
N ASP A 21 -11.40 -7.61 -3.12
CA ASP A 21 -9.99 -7.26 -3.27
C ASP A 21 -9.72 -5.82 -2.84
N THR A 22 -8.47 -5.59 -2.42
CA THR A 22 -7.93 -4.25 -2.18
C THR A 22 -6.70 -4.04 -3.05
N LEU A 23 -6.72 -2.98 -3.87
CA LEU A 23 -5.53 -2.49 -4.57
C LEU A 23 -4.83 -1.43 -3.70
N LEU A 24 -3.60 -1.70 -3.28
CA LEU A 24 -2.79 -0.78 -2.49
C LEU A 24 -1.59 -0.26 -3.30
N LEU A 25 -1.55 1.05 -3.52
CA LEU A 25 -0.36 1.76 -4.00
C LEU A 25 0.33 2.43 -2.82
N CYS A 26 1.61 2.14 -2.60
CA CYS A 26 2.33 2.70 -1.46
C CYS A 26 3.82 2.95 -1.75
N GLY A 27 4.42 3.82 -0.94
CA GLY A 27 5.85 4.06 -0.90
C GLY A 27 6.63 2.95 -0.20
N ALA A 28 7.96 3.07 -0.19
CA ALA A 28 8.86 2.06 0.37
C ALA A 28 8.60 1.76 1.86
N GLY A 29 8.35 2.79 2.67
CA GLY A 29 8.11 2.63 4.12
C GLY A 29 6.90 1.75 4.50
N LEU A 30 5.98 1.48 3.56
CA LEU A 30 4.92 0.48 3.72
C LEU A 30 5.16 -0.78 2.87
N ALA A 31 5.72 -0.62 1.67
CA ALA A 31 5.95 -1.74 0.76
C ALA A 31 7.03 -2.72 1.25
N GLU A 32 8.03 -2.24 1.98
CA GLU A 32 9.08 -3.09 2.57
C GLU A 32 8.54 -4.00 3.68
N PRO A 33 7.85 -3.51 4.72
CA PRO A 33 7.31 -4.39 5.75
C PRO A 33 6.24 -5.35 5.20
N LEU A 34 5.44 -4.94 4.20
CA LEU A 34 4.48 -5.85 3.56
C LEU A 34 5.15 -7.06 2.89
N ARG A 35 6.40 -6.91 2.41
CA ARG A 35 7.16 -8.00 1.78
C ARG A 35 8.04 -8.75 2.77
N GLY A 36 8.59 -8.05 3.76
CA GLY A 36 9.56 -8.58 4.71
C GLY A 36 8.92 -9.30 5.90
N GLU A 37 7.72 -8.87 6.32
CA GLU A 37 7.09 -9.32 7.57
C GLU A 37 5.70 -9.92 7.33
N PRO A 38 5.60 -11.26 7.17
CA PRO A 38 4.33 -11.95 6.91
C PRO A 38 3.25 -11.67 7.97
N ALA A 39 3.65 -11.49 9.23
CA ALA A 39 2.72 -11.18 10.32
C ALA A 39 2.04 -9.82 10.13
N PHE A 40 2.77 -8.82 9.63
CA PHE A 40 2.22 -7.51 9.35
C PHE A 40 1.23 -7.56 8.17
N ALA A 41 1.61 -8.21 7.07
CA ALA A 41 0.71 -8.39 5.94
C ALA A 41 -0.56 -9.16 6.32
N GLY A 42 -0.43 -10.20 7.15
CA GLY A 42 -1.55 -10.98 7.66
C GLY A 42 -2.50 -10.17 8.55
N GLU A 43 -1.97 -9.37 9.47
CA GLU A 43 -2.77 -8.50 10.34
C GLU A 43 -3.54 -7.45 9.52
N LEU A 44 -2.89 -6.84 8.54
CA LEU A 44 -3.53 -5.86 7.67
C LEU A 44 -4.65 -6.49 6.84
N ALA A 45 -4.39 -7.66 6.25
CA ALA A 45 -5.40 -8.42 5.51
C ALA A 45 -6.59 -8.82 6.41
N ALA A 46 -6.34 -9.23 7.65
CA ALA A 46 -7.40 -9.60 8.58
C ALA A 46 -8.29 -8.41 8.97
N ARG A 47 -7.69 -7.21 9.13
CA ARG A 47 -8.43 -5.96 9.41
C ARG A 47 -9.29 -5.53 8.23
N TRP A 48 -8.74 -5.59 7.03
CA TRP A 48 -9.40 -5.13 5.81
C TRP A 48 -10.38 -6.13 5.20
N ALA A 49 -10.35 -7.40 5.62
CA ALA A 49 -11.33 -8.41 5.20
C ALA A 49 -12.78 -8.10 5.60
N ARG A 50 -13.03 -7.07 6.42
CA ARG A 50 -14.35 -6.72 6.95
C ARG A 50 -15.12 -5.74 6.06
N THR A 51 -16.05 -6.28 5.26
CA THR A 51 -17.22 -5.59 4.64
C THR A 51 -16.97 -4.22 3.97
N GLY A 52 -15.79 -4.00 3.36
CA GLY A 52 -15.52 -2.82 2.53
C GLY A 52 -14.34 -1.98 3.01
N ALA A 53 -14.21 -0.78 2.44
CA ALA A 53 -13.13 0.14 2.78
C ALA A 53 -13.22 0.58 4.27
N PRO A 54 -12.10 0.57 5.02
CA PRO A 54 -12.08 1.06 6.40
C PRO A 54 -12.37 2.57 6.45
N GLY A 55 -12.88 3.03 7.60
CA GLY A 55 -12.99 4.48 7.84
C GLY A 55 -11.60 5.14 7.81
N LEU A 56 -11.52 6.45 7.51
CA LEU A 56 -10.23 7.15 7.39
C LEU A 56 -9.34 7.00 8.64
N THR A 57 -9.91 7.08 9.83
CA THR A 57 -9.16 6.90 11.08
C THR A 57 -8.64 5.48 11.23
N GLU A 58 -9.44 4.47 10.87
CA GLU A 58 -9.05 3.06 10.92
C GLU A 58 -7.95 2.78 9.90
N TYR A 59 -8.10 3.27 8.66
CA TYR A 59 -7.08 3.20 7.63
C TYR A 59 -5.75 3.77 8.11
N LEU A 60 -5.76 4.98 8.68
CA LEU A 60 -4.55 5.63 9.19
C LEU A 60 -3.94 4.88 10.38
N ALA A 61 -4.74 4.25 11.24
CA ALA A 61 -4.23 3.44 12.33
C ALA A 61 -3.58 2.15 11.81
N ASP A 62 -4.24 1.48 10.86
CA ASP A 62 -3.81 0.22 10.29
C ASP A 62 -2.49 0.36 9.52
N ILE A 63 -2.37 1.38 8.66
CA ILE A 63 -1.11 1.62 7.94
C ILE A 63 0.01 2.12 8.85
N GLN A 64 -0.25 2.46 10.12
CA GLN A 64 0.76 2.91 11.09
C GLN A 64 1.16 1.86 12.12
N LEU A 65 0.67 0.61 12.00
CA LEU A 65 1.08 -0.48 12.89
C LEU A 65 2.60 -0.60 12.93
N ARG A 66 3.15 -0.62 14.15
CA ARG A 66 4.59 -0.59 14.39
C ARG A 66 5.19 -1.97 14.18
N ILE A 67 6.34 -1.99 13.53
CA ILE A 67 7.10 -3.19 13.22
C ILE A 67 8.56 -2.83 13.48
N GLU A 68 9.25 -3.68 14.22
CA GLU A 68 10.67 -3.48 14.50
C GLU A 68 11.47 -3.46 13.20
N GLY A 69 12.44 -2.55 13.08
CA GLY A 69 13.25 -2.39 11.87
C GLY A 69 12.59 -1.55 10.76
N TYR A 70 11.32 -1.17 10.86
CA TYR A 70 10.62 -0.37 9.84
C TYR A 70 10.06 0.95 10.42
N ALA A 71 10.85 2.01 10.27
CA ALA A 71 10.55 3.33 10.84
C ALA A 71 10.31 4.44 9.80
N ASP A 72 10.42 4.12 8.50
CA ASP A 72 10.29 5.08 7.42
C ASP A 72 8.88 5.66 7.29
N ASP A 73 8.79 6.84 6.67
CA ASP A 73 7.54 7.51 6.36
C ASP A 73 6.64 6.62 5.48
N ARG A 74 5.34 6.63 5.80
CA ARG A 74 4.35 5.80 5.12
C ARG A 74 3.42 6.66 4.28
N THR A 75 3.44 6.41 2.98
CA THR A 75 2.51 6.99 2.01
C THR A 75 1.76 5.85 1.32
N ALA A 76 0.44 5.90 1.30
CA ALA A 76 -0.38 4.87 0.71
C ALA A 76 -1.74 5.38 0.23
N ALA A 77 -2.23 4.80 -0.86
CA ALA A 77 -3.60 4.94 -1.36
C ALA A 77 -4.17 3.54 -1.61
N GLY A 78 -5.36 3.28 -1.06
CA GLY A 78 -6.10 2.04 -1.26
C GLY A 78 -7.34 2.26 -2.10
N VAL A 79 -7.68 1.26 -2.92
CA VAL A 79 -8.97 1.14 -3.62
C VAL A 79 -9.56 -0.21 -3.23
N TRP A 80 -10.79 -0.22 -2.76
CA TRP A 80 -11.53 -1.44 -2.39
C TRP A 80 -12.59 -1.70 -3.46
N GLU A 81 -12.64 -2.93 -3.94
CA GLU A 81 -13.72 -3.38 -4.83
C GLU A 81 -14.80 -4.06 -3.99
N GLU A 82 -16.04 -3.60 -4.17
CA GLU A 82 -17.25 -4.19 -3.55
C GLU A 82 -17.76 -5.40 -4.35
#